data_AF-A0A4D6XJH8-F1
#
_entry.id   AF-A0A4D6XJH8-F1
#
_cell.length_a   1.000
_cell.length_b   1.000
_cell.length_c   1.000
_cell.angle_alpha   90.00
_cell.angle_beta   90.00
_cell.angle_gamma   90.00
#
_symmetry.space_group_name_H-M   'P 1'
#
loop_
_entity.id
_entity.type
_entity.pdbx_description
1 polymer ?
#
loop_
_entity_poly.entity_id
_entity_poly.type
_entity_poly.pdbx_seq_one_letter_code
_entity_poly.pdbx_strand_id
1 'polypeptide(L)'
;MVEAFDLVVSFIEADTGLKLSDELLGKMLDNFSSNKVYEYAAINIYNLPYAFAYLTQPQDIFGCGVDERIASAIDKRCTSFYVYNQRFGRFIKRRQGHRGNLRLQFEGHAASTLKGGSESMIMRIVEVLPEGVGETVSDIYTKTIFLDNARFFNVYKKRQRRMNLAASKLQSPMSSAPVRHLL
;
A
#
# COMPACT_ATOMS: atom_id res chain seq x y z
N MET A 1 -8.68 6.90 8.64
CA MET A 1 -8.02 6.45 7.39
C MET A 1 -7.46 7.63 6.60
N VAL A 2 -8.27 8.61 6.20
CA VAL A 2 -7.84 9.75 5.35
C VAL A 2 -6.56 10.43 5.84
N GLU A 3 -6.46 10.79 7.13
CA GLU A 3 -5.27 11.47 7.70
C GLU A 3 -3.98 10.63 7.73
N ALA A 4 -4.11 9.31 7.60
CA ALA A 4 -2.99 8.37 7.70
C ALA A 4 -2.76 7.60 6.39
N PHE A 5 -3.50 7.91 5.32
CA PHE A 5 -3.51 7.09 4.11
C PHE A 5 -2.14 7.04 3.44
N ASP A 6 -1.49 8.19 3.28
CA ASP A 6 -0.12 8.29 2.78
C ASP A 6 0.88 7.47 3.62
N LEU A 7 0.71 7.47 4.95
CA LEU A 7 1.54 6.69 5.85
C LEU A 7 1.27 5.18 5.68
N VAL A 8 0.00 4.78 5.56
CA VAL A 8 -0.39 3.38 5.29
C VAL A 8 0.26 2.90 3.99
N VAL A 9 0.13 3.67 2.92
CA VAL A 9 0.74 3.37 1.62
C VAL A 9 2.25 3.24 1.77
N SER A 10 2.92 4.18 2.45
CA SER A 10 4.37 4.12 2.62
C SER A 10 4.86 2.85 3.34
N PHE A 11 4.09 2.32 4.29
CA PHE A 11 4.43 1.07 4.99
C PHE A 11 4.23 -0.15 4.10
N ILE A 12 3.12 -0.17 3.34
CA ILE A 12 2.85 -1.25 2.39
C ILE A 12 3.90 -1.27 1.29
N GLU A 13 4.20 -0.13 0.67
CA GLU A 13 5.24 -0.06 -0.36
C GLU A 13 6.62 -0.47 0.16
N ALA A 14 6.96 -0.05 1.39
CA ALA A 14 8.26 -0.37 1.99
C ALA A 14 8.45 -1.87 2.22
N ASP A 15 7.40 -2.59 2.64
CA ASP A 15 7.52 -4.03 2.84
C ASP A 15 7.24 -4.83 1.56
N THR A 16 6.29 -4.43 0.73
CA THR A 16 5.98 -5.15 -0.53
C THR A 16 7.09 -5.01 -1.58
N GLY A 17 7.82 -3.89 -1.60
CA GLY A 17 8.76 -3.57 -2.68
C GLY A 17 8.07 -3.04 -3.94
N LEU A 18 6.76 -2.76 -3.86
CA LEU A 18 5.99 -2.14 -4.94
C LEU A 18 5.91 -0.62 -4.74
N LYS A 19 5.87 0.10 -5.85
CA LYS A 19 5.47 1.50 -5.92
C LYS A 19 4.11 1.57 -6.61
N LEU A 20 3.08 1.78 -5.80
CA LEU A 20 1.68 1.69 -6.19
C LEU A 20 1.31 2.96 -6.97
N SER A 21 0.62 2.81 -8.10
CA SER A 21 0.11 3.96 -8.84
C SER A 21 -1.12 4.56 -8.13
N ASP A 22 -1.40 5.84 -8.35
CA ASP A 22 -2.61 6.48 -7.81
C ASP A 22 -3.89 5.79 -8.27
N GLU A 23 -3.91 5.29 -9.51
CA GLU A 23 -5.04 4.51 -10.04
C GLU A 23 -5.26 3.22 -9.23
N LEU A 24 -4.17 2.50 -8.93
CA LEU A 24 -4.23 1.29 -8.12
C LEU A 24 -4.65 1.61 -6.68
N LEU A 25 -4.11 2.66 -6.09
CA LEU A 25 -4.48 3.13 -4.75
C LEU A 25 -5.97 3.50 -4.66
N GLY A 26 -6.53 4.12 -5.70
CA GLY A 26 -7.97 4.38 -5.81
C GLY A 26 -8.79 3.09 -5.74
N LYS A 27 -8.43 2.08 -6.54
CA LYS A 27 -9.11 0.77 -6.52
C LYS A 27 -8.98 0.04 -5.18
N MET A 28 -7.81 0.14 -4.54
CA MET A 28 -7.59 -0.42 -3.19
C MET A 28 -8.46 0.29 -2.14
N LEU A 29 -8.61 1.61 -2.24
CA LEU A 29 -9.53 2.38 -1.40
C LEU A 29 -10.98 1.98 -1.62
N ASP A 30 -11.41 1.83 -2.87
CA ASP A 30 -12.77 1.40 -3.20
C ASP A 30 -13.06 0.02 -2.63
N ASN A 31 -12.12 -0.92 -2.73
CA ASN A 31 -12.23 -2.23 -2.08
C ASN A 31 -12.34 -2.09 -0.57
N PHE A 32 -11.49 -1.27 0.04
CA PHE A 32 -11.50 -1.07 1.48
C PHE A 32 -12.80 -0.43 1.98
N SER A 33 -13.38 0.53 1.24
CA SER A 33 -14.64 1.18 1.63
C SER A 33 -15.87 0.32 1.36
N SER A 34 -15.83 -0.50 0.30
CA SER A 34 -16.96 -1.32 -0.14
C SER A 34 -17.03 -2.66 0.61
N ASN A 35 -15.89 -3.18 1.04
CA ASN A 35 -15.87 -4.31 1.95
C ASN A 35 -16.44 -3.85 3.28
N LYS A 36 -17.33 -4.66 3.84
CA LYS A 36 -18.03 -4.42 5.09
C LYS A 36 -17.03 -4.33 6.25
N VAL A 37 -16.36 -3.21 6.40
CA VAL A 37 -15.34 -2.95 7.44
C VAL A 37 -15.91 -3.26 8.84
N TYR A 38 -17.23 -3.16 9.00
CA TYR A 38 -17.97 -3.55 10.20
C TYR A 38 -17.94 -5.05 10.52
N GLU A 39 -17.78 -5.95 9.54
CA GLU A 39 -17.52 -7.39 9.78
C GLU A 39 -16.13 -7.61 10.40
N TYR A 40 -15.22 -6.65 10.21
CA TYR A 40 -13.92 -6.59 10.87
C TYR A 40 -13.93 -5.55 12.00
N ALA A 41 -14.83 -5.72 12.96
CA ALA A 41 -15.00 -4.85 14.14
C ALA A 41 -13.71 -4.58 14.97
N ALA A 42 -12.59 -5.24 14.64
CA ALA A 42 -11.27 -5.07 15.24
C ALA A 42 -10.32 -4.11 14.47
N ILE A 43 -10.70 -3.55 13.31
CA ILE A 43 -9.83 -2.62 12.58
C ILE A 43 -9.74 -1.31 13.36
N ASN A 44 -8.54 -0.97 13.77
CA ASN A 44 -8.22 0.28 14.43
C ASN A 44 -6.92 0.84 13.86
N ILE A 45 -6.48 2.00 14.35
CA ILE A 45 -5.28 2.64 13.80
C ILE A 45 -4.02 1.79 13.95
N TYR A 46 -3.95 0.88 14.92
CA TYR A 46 -2.78 0.04 15.16
C TYR A 46 -2.55 -0.97 14.03
N ASN A 47 -3.62 -1.64 13.55
CA ASN A 47 -3.55 -2.67 12.50
C ASN A 47 -3.99 -2.16 11.12
N LEU A 48 -4.12 -0.85 10.95
CA LEU A 48 -4.69 -0.24 9.73
C LEU A 48 -3.96 -0.63 8.44
N PRO A 49 -2.60 -0.64 8.36
CA PRO A 49 -1.92 -1.03 7.14
C PRO A 49 -2.20 -2.49 6.76
N TYR A 50 -2.23 -3.36 7.77
CA TYR A 50 -2.54 -4.77 7.58
C TYR A 50 -3.94 -4.95 7.04
N ALA A 51 -4.94 -4.35 7.71
CA ALA A 51 -6.32 -4.42 7.27
C ALA A 51 -6.51 -3.87 5.85
N PHE A 52 -5.81 -2.79 5.51
CA PHE A 52 -5.91 -2.18 4.18
C PHE A 52 -5.38 -3.09 3.07
N ALA A 53 -4.20 -3.68 3.26
CA ALA A 53 -3.65 -4.64 2.29
C ALA A 53 -4.52 -5.91 2.20
N TYR A 54 -4.93 -6.46 3.34
CA TYR A 54 -5.69 -7.71 3.39
C TYR A 54 -7.08 -7.62 2.74
N LEU A 55 -7.77 -6.49 2.88
CA LEU A 55 -9.09 -6.27 2.28
C LEU A 55 -9.03 -5.90 0.79
N THR A 56 -7.84 -5.81 0.22
CA THR A 56 -7.67 -5.54 -1.21
C THR A 56 -7.92 -6.81 -2.01
N GLN A 57 -8.94 -6.79 -2.88
CA GLN A 57 -9.14 -7.85 -3.87
C GLN A 57 -7.99 -7.88 -4.88
N PRO A 58 -7.73 -9.00 -5.60
CA PRO A 58 -6.69 -9.07 -6.62
C PRO A 58 -6.67 -7.86 -7.58
N GLN A 59 -5.54 -7.18 -7.70
CA GLN A 59 -5.40 -5.96 -8.51
C GLN A 59 -4.36 -6.12 -9.62
N ASP A 60 -4.62 -5.56 -10.80
CA ASP A 60 -3.60 -5.43 -11.86
C ASP A 60 -2.52 -4.41 -11.43
N ILE A 61 -1.25 -4.80 -11.53
CA ILE A 61 -0.10 -3.97 -11.19
C ILE A 61 0.67 -3.49 -12.42
N PHE A 62 0.11 -3.61 -13.62
CA PHE A 62 0.67 -2.99 -14.82
C PHE A 62 1.00 -1.50 -14.59
N GLY A 63 2.19 -1.08 -15.02
CA GLY A 63 2.66 0.29 -14.87
C GLY A 63 3.17 0.67 -13.47
N CYS A 64 2.98 -0.17 -12.45
CA CYS A 64 3.53 0.07 -11.12
C CYS A 64 5.07 -0.03 -11.12
N GLY A 65 5.69 0.66 -10.17
CA GLY A 65 7.12 0.54 -9.93
C GLY A 65 7.44 -0.67 -9.06
N VAL A 66 8.65 -1.21 -9.20
CA VAL A 66 9.08 -2.44 -8.51
C VAL A 66 10.53 -2.33 -8.01
N ASP A 67 10.82 -3.05 -6.93
CA ASP A 67 12.19 -3.30 -6.49
C ASP A 67 12.92 -4.31 -7.39
N GLU A 68 14.20 -4.53 -7.10
CA GLU A 68 15.04 -5.46 -7.86
C GLU A 68 14.57 -6.93 -7.78
N ARG A 69 13.99 -7.34 -6.65
CA ARG A 69 13.59 -8.74 -6.42
C ARG A 69 12.37 -9.08 -7.27
N ILE A 70 11.36 -8.21 -7.24
CA ILE A 70 10.18 -8.34 -8.08
C ILE A 70 10.56 -8.19 -9.55
N ALA A 71 11.44 -7.24 -9.88
CA ALA A 71 11.89 -7.06 -11.26
C ALA A 71 12.55 -8.33 -11.82
N SER A 72 13.48 -8.91 -11.07
CA SER A 72 14.14 -10.16 -11.47
C SER A 72 13.15 -11.32 -11.61
N ALA A 73 12.14 -11.40 -10.76
CA ALA A 73 11.11 -12.44 -10.84
C ALA A 73 10.25 -12.28 -12.09
N ILE A 74 9.80 -11.06 -12.39
CA ILE A 74 9.02 -10.74 -13.60
C ILE A 74 9.83 -11.08 -14.85
N ASP A 75 11.06 -10.59 -14.98
CA ASP A 75 11.84 -10.80 -16.20
C ASP A 75 12.19 -12.29 -16.45
N LYS A 76 12.28 -13.09 -15.38
CA LYS A 76 12.59 -14.53 -15.49
C LYS A 76 11.37 -15.42 -15.73
N ARG A 77 10.19 -15.03 -15.24
CA ARG A 77 9.03 -15.92 -15.14
C ARG A 77 7.80 -15.44 -15.89
N CYS A 78 7.67 -14.13 -16.14
CA CYS A 78 6.51 -13.61 -16.86
C CYS A 78 6.63 -13.81 -18.37
N THR A 79 5.54 -14.25 -18.97
CA THR A 79 5.39 -14.39 -20.42
C THR A 79 4.99 -13.06 -21.07
N SER A 80 4.05 -12.33 -20.48
CA SER A 80 3.43 -11.13 -21.05
C SER A 80 4.05 -9.83 -20.59
N PHE A 81 4.89 -9.88 -19.56
CA PHE A 81 5.42 -8.68 -18.91
C PHE A 81 6.96 -8.70 -18.86
N TYR A 82 7.53 -7.52 -18.71
CA TYR A 82 8.94 -7.27 -18.49
C TYR A 82 9.11 -6.01 -17.65
N VAL A 83 10.30 -5.79 -17.12
CA VAL A 83 10.62 -4.58 -16.38
C VAL A 83 11.45 -3.62 -17.22
N TYR A 84 10.97 -2.39 -17.31
CA TYR A 84 11.67 -1.30 -17.98
C TYR A 84 12.38 -0.42 -16.94
N ASN A 85 13.70 -0.32 -17.06
CA ASN A 85 14.53 0.53 -16.21
C ASN A 85 14.51 1.97 -16.74
N GLN A 86 14.11 2.91 -15.90
CA GLN A 86 14.21 4.35 -16.13
C GLN A 86 15.16 4.98 -15.12
N ARG A 87 15.55 6.24 -15.38
CA ARG A 87 16.42 7.03 -14.49
C ARG A 87 15.95 7.07 -13.04
N PHE A 88 14.63 7.02 -12.81
CA PHE A 88 14.02 7.21 -11.49
C PHE A 88 13.33 5.97 -10.94
N GLY A 89 13.47 4.80 -11.58
CA GLY A 89 12.84 3.58 -11.08
C GLY A 89 12.72 2.49 -12.13
N ARG A 90 12.15 1.37 -11.70
CA ARG A 90 11.89 0.21 -12.54
C ARG A 90 10.39 0.02 -12.63
N PHE A 91 9.85 -0.09 -13.83
CA PHE A 91 8.40 -0.10 -14.04
C PHE A 91 7.97 -1.31 -14.86
N ILE A 92 6.83 -1.88 -14.48
CA ILE A 92 6.24 -3.02 -15.18
C ILE A 92 5.70 -2.55 -16.53
N LYS A 93 6.11 -3.23 -17.60
CA LYS A 93 5.61 -3.04 -18.96
C LYS A 93 5.13 -4.35 -19.55
N ARG A 94 4.20 -4.22 -20.49
CA ARG A 94 3.56 -5.33 -21.20
C ARG A 94 4.27 -5.51 -22.54
N ARG A 95 4.59 -6.76 -22.88
CA ARG A 95 5.15 -7.13 -24.18
C ARG A 95 4.10 -6.93 -25.27
N GLN A 96 4.53 -6.46 -26.43
CA GLN A 96 3.64 -6.19 -27.56
C GLN A 96 2.90 -7.47 -27.98
N GLY A 97 1.58 -7.37 -28.19
CA GLY A 97 0.73 -8.50 -28.61
C GLY A 97 0.24 -9.40 -27.47
N HIS A 98 0.75 -9.26 -26.25
CA HIS A 98 0.34 -10.09 -25.12
C HIS A 98 -0.88 -9.52 -24.38
N ARG A 99 -1.78 -10.41 -23.95
CA ARG A 99 -3.05 -10.07 -23.29
C ARG A 99 -3.15 -10.53 -21.82
N GLY A 100 -2.07 -11.07 -21.24
CA GLY A 100 -2.07 -11.53 -19.85
C GLY A 100 -2.24 -10.41 -18.82
N ASN A 101 -2.68 -10.71 -17.60
CA ASN A 101 -2.77 -9.74 -16.50
C ASN A 101 -1.77 -10.10 -15.41
N LEU A 102 -1.09 -9.11 -14.84
CA LEU A 102 -0.17 -9.33 -13.71
C LEU A 102 -0.86 -8.84 -12.45
N ARG A 103 -1.32 -9.76 -11.60
CA ARG A 103 -2.16 -9.46 -10.45
C ARG A 103 -1.38 -9.56 -9.14
N LEU A 104 -1.49 -8.53 -8.31
CA LEU A 104 -1.10 -8.54 -6.90
C LEU A 104 -2.27 -9.05 -6.05
N GLN A 105 -1.96 -9.94 -5.11
CA GLN A 105 -2.93 -10.52 -4.18
C GLN A 105 -2.32 -10.60 -2.78
N PHE A 106 -3.16 -10.39 -1.77
CA PHE A 106 -2.83 -10.62 -0.37
C PHE A 106 -3.71 -11.73 0.17
N GLU A 107 -3.11 -12.75 0.75
CA GLU A 107 -3.83 -13.92 1.26
C GLU A 107 -3.17 -14.47 2.53
N GLY A 108 -3.89 -15.35 3.23
CA GLY A 108 -3.41 -15.97 4.45
C GLY A 108 -3.36 -14.99 5.62
N HIS A 109 -4.05 -15.33 6.71
CA HIS A 109 -3.97 -14.60 7.98
C HIS A 109 -3.35 -15.52 9.01
N ALA A 110 -2.08 -15.29 9.34
CA ALA A 110 -1.44 -15.95 10.48
C ALA A 110 -1.32 -14.92 11.61
N ALA A 111 -2.29 -14.93 12.54
CA ALA A 111 -2.12 -14.30 13.83
C ALA A 111 -1.26 -15.23 14.69
N SER A 112 -0.05 -14.79 15.00
CA SER A 112 0.72 -15.39 16.08
C SER A 112 -0.02 -15.12 17.39
N THR A 113 -0.64 -16.16 17.97
CA THR A 113 -1.43 -16.13 19.21
C THR A 113 -0.60 -15.91 20.48
N LEU A 114 0.70 -15.68 20.35
CA LEU A 114 1.59 -15.38 21.47
C LEU A 114 1.66 -13.86 21.67
N LYS A 115 1.45 -13.40 22.91
CA LYS A 115 1.58 -11.99 23.32
C LYS A 115 2.85 -11.35 22.70
N GLY A 116 2.67 -10.52 21.66
CA GLY A 116 3.76 -9.91 20.89
C GLY A 116 3.96 -10.44 19.46
N GLY A 117 3.07 -11.31 18.97
CA GLY A 117 3.12 -11.87 17.63
C GLY A 117 2.90 -10.85 16.52
N SER A 118 3.86 -10.73 15.60
CA SER A 118 3.71 -9.94 14.38
C SER A 118 2.64 -10.57 13.49
N GLU A 119 1.58 -9.81 13.17
CA GLU A 119 0.63 -10.20 12.13
C GLU A 119 1.38 -10.34 10.80
N SER A 120 1.09 -11.42 10.08
CA SER A 120 1.68 -11.67 8.77
C SER A 120 0.62 -12.05 7.75
N MET A 121 0.90 -11.74 6.49
CA MET A 121 0.11 -12.20 5.36
C MET A 121 1.06 -12.57 4.21
N ILE A 122 0.55 -13.34 3.27
CA ILE A 122 1.27 -13.73 2.07
C ILE A 122 0.90 -12.72 0.96
N MET A 123 1.92 -12.08 0.40
CA MET A 123 1.82 -11.34 -0.84
C MET A 123 2.16 -12.25 -2.01
N ARG A 124 1.31 -12.30 -3.03
CA ARG A 124 1.57 -13.00 -4.30
C ARG A 124 1.43 -12.05 -5.48
N ILE A 125 2.33 -12.21 -6.44
CA ILE A 125 2.21 -11.67 -7.78
C ILE A 125 2.05 -12.85 -8.71
N VAL A 126 0.93 -12.88 -9.44
CA VAL A 126 0.59 -13.95 -10.37
C VAL A 126 0.37 -13.38 -11.76
N GLU A 127 0.80 -14.11 -12.78
CA GLU A 127 0.43 -13.83 -14.15
C GLU A 127 -0.76 -14.70 -14.55
N VAL A 128 -1.79 -14.06 -15.12
CA VAL A 128 -3.00 -14.70 -15.61
C VAL A 128 -3.03 -14.57 -17.12
N LEU A 129 -2.90 -15.68 -17.85
CA LEU A 129 -2.92 -15.72 -19.31
C LEU A 129 -4.30 -16.16 -19.80
N PRO A 130 -4.91 -15.44 -20.76
CA PRO A 130 -6.12 -15.92 -21.42
C PRO A 130 -5.77 -17.09 -22.35
N GLU A 131 -6.34 -18.26 -22.12
CA GLU A 131 -6.14 -19.47 -22.91
C GLU A 131 -7.48 -20.02 -23.41
N GLY A 132 -7.86 -19.65 -24.63
CA GLY A 132 -9.10 -20.13 -25.25
C GLY A 132 -10.33 -19.77 -24.40
N VAL A 133 -10.89 -20.77 -23.71
CA VAL A 133 -12.09 -20.64 -22.84
C VAL A 133 -11.71 -20.51 -21.35
N GLY A 134 -10.42 -20.59 -21.00
CA GLY A 134 -9.94 -20.57 -19.61
C GLY A 134 -8.82 -19.57 -19.35
N GLU A 135 -8.32 -19.60 -18.12
CA GLU A 135 -7.17 -18.82 -17.66
C GLU A 135 -6.08 -19.76 -17.13
N THR A 136 -4.84 -19.54 -17.54
CA THR A 136 -3.66 -20.17 -16.92
C THR A 136 -3.04 -19.19 -15.94
N VAL A 137 -2.83 -19.64 -14.70
CA VAL A 137 -2.26 -18.82 -13.62
C VAL A 137 -0.86 -19.30 -13.29
N SER A 138 0.12 -18.40 -13.34
CA SER A 138 1.53 -18.67 -13.02
C SER A 138 1.99 -17.83 -11.83
N ASP A 139 2.60 -18.47 -10.82
CA ASP A 139 3.20 -17.78 -9.69
C ASP A 139 4.52 -17.10 -10.08
N ILE A 140 4.55 -15.78 -10.01
CA ILE A 140 5.72 -14.99 -10.38
C ILE A 140 6.58 -14.73 -9.15
N TYR A 141 5.97 -14.20 -8.10
CA TYR A 141 6.66 -13.83 -6.88
C TYR A 141 5.77 -14.02 -5.65
N THR A 142 6.34 -14.58 -4.58
CA THR A 142 5.65 -14.78 -3.31
C THR A 142 6.54 -14.29 -2.18
N LYS A 143 5.97 -13.54 -1.25
CA LYS A 143 6.65 -13.05 -0.05
C LYS A 143 5.70 -13.05 1.13
N THR A 144 6.15 -13.55 2.28
CA THR A 144 5.50 -13.25 3.57
C THR A 144 5.83 -11.82 3.96
N ILE A 145 4.79 -11.00 4.15
CA ILE A 145 4.92 -9.62 4.60
C ILE A 145 4.60 -9.51 6.08
N PHE A 146 5.37 -8.67 6.77
CA PHE A 146 5.29 -8.42 8.20
C PHE A 146 5.11 -6.92 8.40
N LEU A 147 3.86 -6.49 8.55
CA LEU A 147 3.57 -5.09 8.78
C LEU A 147 3.75 -4.79 10.27
N ASP A 148 4.81 -4.06 10.59
CA ASP A 148 5.14 -3.66 11.96
C ASP A 148 4.14 -2.61 12.47
N ASN A 149 3.03 -3.10 13.02
CA ASN A 149 1.93 -2.31 13.58
C ASN A 149 2.40 -1.35 14.69
N ALA A 150 3.35 -1.78 15.53
CA ALA A 150 3.90 -0.95 16.59
C ALA A 150 4.69 0.23 16.02
N ARG A 151 5.55 -0.03 15.04
CA ARG A 151 6.28 1.03 14.33
C ARG A 151 5.33 1.96 13.59
N PHE A 152 4.31 1.43 12.89
CA PHE A 152 3.30 2.25 12.23
C PHE A 152 2.62 3.20 13.21
N PHE A 153 2.09 2.65 14.31
CA PHE A 153 1.38 3.43 15.32
C PHE A 153 2.28 4.50 15.95
N ASN A 154 3.53 4.17 16.24
CA ASN A 154 4.49 5.13 16.79
C ASN A 154 4.79 6.28 15.80
N VAL A 155 4.95 5.97 14.51
CA VAL A 155 5.14 7.00 13.48
C VAL A 155 3.89 7.87 13.33
N TYR A 156 2.70 7.26 13.34
CA TYR A 156 1.42 7.96 13.32
C TYR A 156 1.28 8.94 14.50
N LYS A 157 1.49 8.47 15.74
CA LYS A 157 1.41 9.32 16.93
C LYS A 157 2.45 10.45 16.91
N LYS A 158 3.65 10.17 16.41
CA LYS A 158 4.69 11.19 16.22
C LYS A 158 4.27 12.25 15.20
N ARG A 159 3.62 11.86 14.10
CA ARG A 159 3.06 12.79 13.10
C ARG A 159 1.98 13.67 13.70
N GLN A 160 1.01 13.09 14.39
CA GLN A 160 -0.06 13.83 15.08
C GLN A 160 0.50 14.84 16.09
N ARG A 161 1.47 14.44 16.91
CA ARG A 161 2.16 15.36 17.84
C ARG A 161 2.82 16.54 17.12
N ARG A 162 3.46 16.30 15.97
CA ARG A 162 4.10 17.36 15.16
C ARG A 162 3.07 18.30 14.53
N MET A 163 1.96 17.77 14.03
CA MET A 163 0.88 18.58 13.48
C MET A 163 0.25 19.47 14.55
N ASN A 164 -0.01 18.93 15.74
CA ASN A 164 -0.52 19.72 16.87
C ASN A 164 0.46 20.81 17.31
N LEU A 165 1.76 20.50 17.36
CA LEU A 165 2.80 21.49 17.64
C LEU A 165 2.79 22.61 16.59
N ALA A 166 2.77 22.27 15.30
CA ALA A 166 2.70 23.26 14.22
C ALA A 166 1.45 24.14 14.33
N ALA A 167 0.28 23.54 14.52
CA ALA A 167 -0.98 24.27 14.71
C ALA A 167 -0.89 25.25 15.89
N SER A 168 -0.38 24.82 17.05
CA SER A 168 -0.23 25.70 18.23
C SER A 168 0.72 26.89 18.00
N LYS A 169 1.70 26.77 17.10
CA LYS A 169 2.65 27.85 16.79
C LYS A 169 2.15 28.77 15.68
N LEU A 170 1.40 28.24 14.72
CA LEU A 170 0.89 28.97 13.57
C LEU A 170 -0.49 29.60 13.82
N GLN A 171 -1.25 29.15 14.82
CA GLN A 171 -2.51 29.74 15.26
C GLN A 171 -2.35 30.75 16.41
N SER A 172 -1.13 31.21 16.71
CA SER A 172 -0.94 32.34 17.63
C SER A 172 -1.50 33.61 16.98
N PRO A 173 -2.44 34.34 17.61
CA PRO A 173 -3.03 35.52 17.01
C PRO A 173 -1.95 36.58 16.76
N MET A 174 -1.96 37.18 15.57
CA MET A 174 -1.35 38.49 15.39
C MET A 174 -1.96 39.40 16.45
N SER A 175 -1.17 39.72 17.47
CA SER A 175 -1.48 40.71 18.48
C SER A 175 -1.95 41.98 17.77
N SER A 176 -3.22 42.32 17.97
CA SER A 176 -3.79 43.62 17.65
C SER A 176 -2.93 44.69 18.31
N ALA A 177 -2.20 45.47 17.51
CA ALA A 177 -1.61 46.71 17.98
C ALA A 177 -2.75 47.61 18.51
N PRO A 178 -2.65 48.17 19.73
CA PRO A 178 -3.69 49.04 20.24
C PRO A 178 -3.70 50.34 19.43
N VAL A 179 -4.84 50.65 18.84
CA VAL A 179 -5.13 51.98 18.26
C VAL A 179 -5.06 52.98 19.41
N ARG A 180 -3.98 53.78 19.46
CA ARG A 180 -3.91 54.96 20.32
C ARG A 180 -4.90 55.99 19.76
N HIS A 181 -6.04 56.16 20.43
CA HIS A 181 -6.80 57.40 20.30
C HIS A 181 -5.98 58.53 20.94
N LEU A 182 -5.49 59.44 20.11
CA LEU A 182 -5.06 60.76 20.55
C LEU A 182 -6.33 61.63 20.64
N LEU A 183 -6.62 62.08 21.86
CA LEU A 183 -7.46 63.24 22.13
C LEU A 183 -6.67 64.52 21.81
#